data_AF-A0A914VGL9-F1
#
_entry.id   AF-A0A914VGL9-F1
#
_cell.length_a   1.000
_cell.length_b   1.000
_cell.length_c   1.000
_cell.angle_alpha   90.00
_cell.angle_beta   90.00
_cell.angle_gamma   90.00
#
_symmetry.space_group_name_H-M   'P 1'
#
loop_
_entity.id
_entity.type
_entity.pdbx_description
1 polymer ?
#
loop_
_entity_poly.entity_id
_entity_poly.type
_entity_poly.pdbx_seq_one_letter_code
_entity_poly.pdbx_strand_id
1 'polypeptide(L)'
;MLNITRMHNAVASVSSMRRIISLARDYAQKRIVFGRVQADWPLHLATIARMEVETRGCLLLLLESARLLGLQEMKTATDIDLTLLRLITPLLKLYTAKQCMTVVSEGLECFGGQGYIEDTGLPGILRDAQVTPIWEGTTNVLSLDVLRVFAGAPNSLAVFAAHVKTLIGEPSTSIDDPLSGARKAVSDGLAEIAATLKSAADRPDLVRLDQGARFVAFALSRVYAGALLIAHARDHHADATDKTAAHRFCCEHRLVDLRPEYFQAPHADADRAVVYDRYVPQKRSQFRVFSRCPSDRSIVGAPNQLARSFRQTHDLQAGGTATNRVYVALRSRVALYLWLITAPISRWSSGRRALRAAPSRAIADDLPLQPAYLNGQALLVVKWNGRRGHISGGRR
;
A
#
# COMPACT_ATOMS: atom_id res chain seq x y z
N MET A 1 9.70 6.01 13.07
CA MET A 1 10.14 5.05 12.03
C MET A 1 8.95 4.30 11.41
N LEU A 2 8.18 3.52 12.17
CA LEU A 2 7.09 2.67 11.63
C LEU A 2 6.00 3.43 10.85
N ASN A 3 5.64 4.65 11.26
CA ASN A 3 4.63 5.42 10.50
C ASN A 3 5.11 5.76 9.07
N ILE A 4 6.38 6.12 8.92
CA ILE A 4 6.99 6.45 7.62
C ILE A 4 7.07 5.21 6.72
N THR A 5 7.49 4.06 7.27
CA THR A 5 7.57 2.80 6.51
C THR A 5 6.19 2.29 6.09
N ARG A 6 5.16 2.46 6.94
CA ARG A 6 3.77 2.16 6.60
C ARG A 6 3.23 3.04 5.47
N MET A 7 3.59 4.32 5.41
CA MET A 7 3.24 5.18 4.27
C MET A 7 3.95 4.74 2.97
N HIS A 8 5.23 4.40 3.03
CA HIS A 8 5.95 3.89 1.85
C HIS A 8 5.37 2.55 1.36
N ASN A 9 4.92 1.69 2.28
CA ASN A 9 4.21 0.46 1.94
C ASN A 9 2.89 0.76 1.20
N ALA A 10 2.14 1.77 1.64
CA ALA A 10 0.94 2.23 0.93
C ALA A 10 1.27 2.82 -0.45
N VAL A 11 2.38 3.55 -0.61
CA VAL A 11 2.87 4.01 -1.92
C VAL A 11 3.12 2.82 -2.85
N ALA A 12 3.79 1.77 -2.37
CA ALA A 12 4.03 0.55 -3.15
C ALA A 12 2.71 -0.13 -3.58
N SER A 13 1.73 -0.17 -2.67
CA SER A 13 0.39 -0.72 -2.94
C SER A 13 -0.34 0.06 -4.04
N VAL A 14 -0.45 1.38 -3.88
CA VAL A 14 -1.17 2.26 -4.82
C VAL A 14 -0.48 2.33 -6.18
N SER A 15 0.85 2.38 -6.21
CA SER A 15 1.61 2.38 -7.47
C SER A 15 1.47 1.07 -8.24
N SER A 16 1.40 -0.08 -7.56
CA SER A 16 1.16 -1.38 -8.20
C SER A 16 -0.25 -1.46 -8.80
N MET A 17 -1.26 -0.99 -8.07
CA MET A 17 -2.64 -0.88 -8.58
C MET A 17 -2.71 0.03 -9.82
N ARG A 18 -2.10 1.21 -9.75
CA ARG A 18 -2.05 2.13 -10.90
C ARG A 18 -1.30 1.52 -12.08
N ARG A 19 -0.20 0.81 -11.84
CA ARG A 19 0.62 0.19 -12.89
C ARG A 19 -0.19 -0.86 -13.65
N ILE A 20 -0.81 -1.81 -12.95
CA ILE A 20 -1.54 -2.89 -13.63
C ILE A 20 -2.74 -2.38 -14.41
N ILE A 21 -3.49 -1.41 -13.85
CA ILE A 21 -4.63 -0.78 -14.56
C ILE A 21 -4.12 -0.06 -15.82
N SER A 22 -2.99 0.64 -15.73
CA SER A 22 -2.42 1.34 -16.89
C SER A 22 -2.00 0.39 -18.01
N LEU A 23 -1.48 -0.79 -17.67
CA LEU A 23 -1.14 -1.81 -18.65
C LEU A 23 -2.41 -2.47 -19.21
N ALA A 24 -3.37 -2.80 -18.35
CA ALA A 24 -4.60 -3.48 -18.73
C ALA A 24 -5.44 -2.65 -19.72
N ARG A 25 -5.62 -1.34 -19.45
CA ARG A 25 -6.36 -0.45 -20.37
C ARG A 25 -5.70 -0.30 -21.74
N ASP A 26 -4.36 -0.29 -21.79
CA ASP A 26 -3.60 -0.20 -23.05
C ASP A 26 -3.71 -1.51 -23.84
N TYR A 27 -3.64 -2.65 -23.14
CA TYR A 27 -3.86 -3.96 -23.75
C TYR A 27 -5.29 -4.12 -24.28
N ALA A 28 -6.27 -3.60 -23.54
CA ALA A 28 -7.68 -3.67 -23.91
C ALA A 28 -7.99 -2.99 -25.25
N GLN A 29 -7.21 -1.98 -25.63
CA GLN A 29 -7.34 -1.28 -26.91
C GLN A 29 -6.74 -2.06 -28.10
N LYS A 30 -5.97 -3.13 -27.84
CA LYS A 30 -5.21 -3.87 -28.85
C LYS A 30 -5.74 -5.30 -29.02
N ARG A 31 -6.23 -5.92 -27.94
CA ARG A 31 -6.64 -7.32 -27.95
C ARG A 31 -8.04 -7.46 -28.52
N ILE A 32 -8.16 -8.18 -29.63
CA ILE A 32 -9.44 -8.54 -30.25
C ILE A 32 -9.97 -9.84 -29.65
N VAL A 33 -11.22 -9.81 -29.19
CA VAL A 33 -11.99 -10.97 -28.75
C VAL A 33 -13.40 -10.88 -29.31
N PHE A 34 -13.88 -11.97 -29.92
CA PHE A 34 -15.19 -12.03 -30.58
C PHE A 34 -15.42 -10.87 -31.58
N GLY A 35 -14.41 -10.56 -32.40
CA GLY A 35 -14.52 -9.62 -33.52
C GLY A 35 -14.37 -8.12 -33.19
N ARG A 36 -14.17 -7.73 -31.92
CA ARG A 36 -13.88 -6.35 -31.53
C ARG A 36 -12.84 -6.27 -30.42
N VAL A 37 -12.31 -5.07 -30.14
CA VAL A 37 -11.33 -4.90 -29.06
C VAL A 37 -11.96 -5.08 -27.68
N GLN A 38 -11.19 -5.54 -26.70
CA GLN A 38 -11.65 -5.71 -25.31
C GLN A 38 -12.25 -4.41 -24.74
N ALA A 39 -11.69 -3.25 -25.12
CA ALA A 39 -12.17 -1.93 -24.70
C ALA A 39 -13.62 -1.64 -25.13
N ASP A 40 -14.16 -2.32 -26.16
CA ASP A 40 -15.54 -2.13 -26.61
C ASP A 40 -16.55 -3.01 -25.86
N TRP A 41 -16.08 -3.93 -25.02
CA TRP A 41 -16.95 -4.82 -24.24
C TRP A 41 -17.35 -4.15 -22.92
N PRO A 42 -18.65 -3.86 -22.69
CA PRO A 42 -19.09 -3.18 -21.47
C PRO A 42 -18.74 -3.92 -20.18
N LEU A 43 -18.71 -5.26 -20.22
CA LEU A 43 -18.30 -6.09 -19.09
C LEU A 43 -16.83 -5.84 -18.68
N HIS A 44 -15.94 -5.75 -19.68
CA HIS A 44 -14.52 -5.50 -19.43
C HIS A 44 -14.30 -4.09 -18.89
N LEU A 45 -15.00 -3.10 -19.46
CA LEU A 45 -14.97 -1.73 -18.96
C LEU A 45 -15.52 -1.61 -17.53
N ALA A 46 -16.60 -2.30 -17.19
CA ALA A 46 -17.16 -2.30 -15.84
C ALA A 46 -16.16 -2.84 -14.80
N THR A 47 -15.43 -3.90 -15.17
CA THR A 47 -14.38 -4.51 -14.33
C THR A 47 -13.23 -3.53 -14.09
N ILE A 48 -12.67 -2.95 -15.15
CA ILE A 48 -11.59 -1.95 -15.04
C ILE A 48 -12.07 -0.69 -14.30
N ALA A 49 -13.30 -0.23 -14.54
CA ALA A 49 -13.86 0.92 -13.85
C ALA A 49 -13.94 0.70 -12.33
N ARG A 50 -14.33 -0.49 -11.87
CA ARG A 50 -14.32 -0.82 -10.43
C ARG A 50 -12.91 -0.76 -9.85
N MET A 51 -11.91 -1.33 -10.53
CA MET A 51 -10.51 -1.25 -10.10
C MET A 51 -10.00 0.20 -10.04
N GLU A 52 -10.37 1.01 -11.03
CA GLU A 52 -10.02 2.43 -11.09
C GLU A 52 -10.62 3.22 -9.93
N VAL A 53 -11.91 3.04 -9.65
CA VAL A 53 -12.62 3.70 -8.55
C VAL A 53 -11.97 3.36 -7.20
N GLU A 54 -11.66 2.08 -6.95
CA GLU A 54 -10.94 1.65 -5.74
C GLU A 54 -9.55 2.28 -5.64
N THR A 55 -8.82 2.33 -6.76
CA THR A 55 -7.47 2.92 -6.82
C THR A 55 -7.49 4.42 -6.57
N ARG A 56 -8.51 5.14 -7.05
CA ARG A 56 -8.70 6.58 -6.77
C ARG A 56 -8.93 6.84 -5.28
N GLY A 57 -9.81 6.07 -4.64
CA GLY A 57 -10.04 6.16 -3.19
C GLY A 57 -8.76 5.91 -2.38
N CYS A 58 -8.02 4.86 -2.74
CA CYS A 58 -6.73 4.55 -2.12
C CYS A 58 -5.66 5.63 -2.33
N LEU A 59 -5.63 6.26 -3.51
CA LEU A 59 -4.71 7.36 -3.82
C LEU A 59 -5.02 8.59 -2.95
N LEU A 60 -6.28 8.97 -2.80
CA LEU A 60 -6.66 10.11 -1.97
C LEU A 60 -6.34 9.88 -0.49
N LEU A 61 -6.59 8.67 0.03
CA LEU A 61 -6.16 8.28 1.39
C LEU A 61 -4.64 8.49 1.60
N LEU A 62 -3.84 8.09 0.61
CA LEU A 62 -2.38 8.24 0.64
C LEU A 62 -1.97 9.72 0.65
N LEU A 63 -2.56 10.52 -0.24
CA LEU A 63 -2.24 11.95 -0.34
C LEU A 63 -2.66 12.73 0.91
N GLU A 64 -3.81 12.41 1.49
CA GLU A 64 -4.27 13.02 2.74
C GLU A 64 -3.35 12.66 3.92
N SER A 65 -2.91 11.40 3.99
CA SER A 65 -1.93 10.98 5.01
C SER A 65 -0.60 11.71 4.83
N ALA A 66 -0.15 11.91 3.59
CA ALA A 66 1.05 12.68 3.28
C ALA A 66 0.88 14.17 3.65
N ARG A 67 -0.30 14.76 3.42
CA ARG A 67 -0.62 16.13 3.86
C ARG A 67 -0.51 16.27 5.37
N LEU A 68 -1.14 15.38 6.13
CA LEU A 68 -1.11 15.37 7.59
C LEU A 68 0.32 15.17 8.14
N LEU A 69 1.10 14.26 7.54
CA LEU A 69 2.52 14.11 7.88
C LEU A 69 3.28 15.41 7.63
N GLY A 70 3.08 16.04 6.47
CA GLY A 70 3.72 17.31 6.12
C GLY A 70 3.43 18.41 7.15
N LEU A 71 2.17 18.54 7.58
CA LEU A 71 1.81 19.49 8.65
C LEU A 71 2.54 19.19 9.96
N GLN A 72 2.67 17.92 10.33
CA GLN A 72 3.41 17.52 11.53
C GLN A 72 4.90 17.88 11.41
N GLU A 73 5.53 17.56 10.28
CA GLU A 73 6.96 17.82 10.04
C GLU A 73 7.27 19.33 9.98
N MET A 74 6.34 20.12 9.46
CA MET A 74 6.42 21.58 9.42
C MET A 74 6.05 22.25 10.75
N LYS A 75 5.65 21.47 11.77
CA LYS A 75 5.18 21.96 13.08
C LYS A 75 4.00 22.93 12.99
N THR A 76 3.15 22.76 11.97
CA THR A 76 1.90 23.53 11.76
C THR A 76 0.65 22.68 11.98
N ALA A 77 0.80 21.40 12.33
CA ALA A 77 -0.30 20.51 12.67
C ALA A 77 -0.99 20.93 13.97
N THR A 78 -2.32 20.94 13.94
CA THR A 78 -3.15 21.05 15.14
C THR A 78 -3.21 19.71 15.89
N ASP A 79 -3.68 19.71 17.13
CA ASP A 79 -3.91 18.45 17.88
C ASP A 79 -4.90 17.51 17.17
N ILE A 80 -5.84 18.09 16.42
CA ILE A 80 -6.77 17.36 15.56
C ILE A 80 -6.00 16.65 14.45
N ASP A 81 -5.10 17.35 13.75
CA ASP A 81 -4.29 16.76 12.67
C ASP A 81 -3.40 15.62 13.18
N LEU A 82 -2.79 15.77 14.37
CA LEU A 82 -1.96 14.73 14.98
C LEU A 82 -2.78 13.48 15.35
N THR A 83 -3.98 13.70 15.90
CA THR A 83 -4.91 12.62 16.25
C THR A 83 -5.36 11.86 15.00
N LEU A 84 -5.73 12.60 13.94
CA LEU A 84 -6.09 12.03 12.65
C LEU A 84 -4.93 11.24 12.05
N LEU A 85 -3.72 11.80 12.00
CA LEU A 85 -2.55 11.13 11.45
C LEU A 85 -2.26 9.80 12.16
N ARG A 86 -2.39 9.76 13.49
CA ARG A 86 -2.18 8.54 14.30
C ARG A 86 -3.19 7.44 13.96
N LEU A 87 -4.45 7.80 13.71
CA LEU A 87 -5.53 6.89 13.34
C LEU A 87 -5.44 6.44 11.88
N ILE A 88 -5.19 7.37 10.95
CA ILE A 88 -5.21 7.12 9.51
C ILE A 88 -4.03 6.28 9.06
N THR A 89 -2.84 6.44 9.67
CA THR A 89 -1.65 5.69 9.26
C THR A 89 -1.85 4.16 9.21
N PRO A 90 -2.36 3.48 10.27
CA PRO A 90 -2.66 2.05 10.18
C PRO A 90 -3.80 1.75 9.19
N LEU A 91 -4.86 2.58 9.13
CA LEU A 91 -5.99 2.43 8.22
C LEU A 91 -5.57 2.47 6.74
N LEU A 92 -4.71 3.42 6.38
CA LEU A 92 -4.13 3.57 5.05
C LEU A 92 -3.39 2.28 4.66
N LYS A 93 -2.43 1.86 5.48
CA LYS A 93 -1.57 0.71 5.16
C LYS A 93 -2.39 -0.56 5.03
N LEU A 94 -3.24 -0.87 6.02
CA LEU A 94 -4.01 -2.12 6.02
C LEU A 94 -4.99 -2.19 4.84
N TYR A 95 -5.62 -1.06 4.50
CA TYR A 95 -6.63 -1.01 3.45
C TYR A 95 -5.98 -1.09 2.07
N THR A 96 -5.05 -0.19 1.76
CA THR A 96 -4.38 -0.14 0.44
C THR A 96 -3.66 -1.45 0.11
N ALA A 97 -2.97 -2.06 1.09
CA ALA A 97 -2.31 -3.34 0.88
C ALA A 97 -3.27 -4.50 0.58
N LYS A 98 -4.46 -4.49 1.21
CA LYS A 98 -5.47 -5.52 0.93
C LYS A 98 -6.18 -5.30 -0.40
N GLN A 99 -6.44 -4.05 -0.78
CA GLN A 99 -7.02 -3.72 -2.09
C GLN A 99 -6.03 -3.97 -3.23
N CYS A 100 -4.74 -3.75 -3.00
CA CYS A 100 -3.68 -4.02 -3.96
C CYS A 100 -3.73 -5.46 -4.46
N MET A 101 -3.93 -6.44 -3.57
CA MET A 101 -4.03 -7.84 -3.97
C MET A 101 -5.22 -8.12 -4.89
N THR A 102 -6.39 -7.56 -4.58
CA THR A 102 -7.60 -7.74 -5.39
C THR A 102 -7.42 -7.10 -6.76
N VAL A 103 -7.00 -5.83 -6.81
CA VAL A 103 -6.84 -5.07 -8.05
C VAL A 103 -5.73 -5.64 -8.93
N VAL A 104 -4.61 -6.06 -8.36
CA VAL A 104 -3.50 -6.63 -9.14
C VAL A 104 -3.86 -7.99 -9.70
N SER A 105 -4.50 -8.86 -8.92
CA SER A 105 -4.94 -10.16 -9.43
C SER A 105 -5.95 -10.02 -10.57
N GLU A 106 -6.98 -9.18 -10.40
CA GLU A 106 -7.98 -8.90 -11.45
C GLU A 106 -7.35 -8.25 -12.69
N GLY A 107 -6.38 -7.36 -12.47
CA GLY A 107 -5.64 -6.70 -13.54
C GLY A 107 -4.78 -7.66 -14.36
N LEU A 108 -4.22 -8.72 -13.75
CA LEU A 108 -3.53 -9.79 -14.50
C LEU A 108 -4.51 -10.57 -15.37
N GLU A 109 -5.71 -10.86 -14.86
CA GLU A 109 -6.75 -11.59 -15.60
C GLU A 109 -7.20 -10.86 -16.88
N CYS A 110 -7.09 -9.54 -16.93
CA CYS A 110 -7.36 -8.75 -18.14
C CYS A 110 -6.51 -9.18 -19.35
N PHE A 111 -5.34 -9.78 -19.12
CA PHE A 111 -4.43 -10.30 -20.15
C PHE A 111 -4.68 -11.79 -20.49
N GLY A 112 -5.61 -12.45 -19.78
CA GLY A 112 -5.82 -13.89 -19.86
C GLY A 112 -4.56 -14.67 -19.50
N GLY A 113 -4.27 -15.74 -20.24
CA GLY A 113 -3.08 -16.57 -20.01
C GLY A 113 -1.77 -15.80 -20.02
N GLN A 114 -1.66 -14.73 -20.83
CA GLN A 114 -0.45 -13.89 -20.88
C GLN A 114 -0.18 -13.17 -19.56
N GLY A 115 -1.23 -12.87 -18.78
CA GLY A 115 -1.08 -12.30 -17.44
C GLY A 115 -0.39 -13.21 -16.45
N TYR A 116 -0.34 -14.53 -16.73
CA TYR A 116 0.27 -15.55 -15.89
C TYR A 116 1.69 -15.93 -16.33
N ILE A 117 2.11 -15.57 -17.55
CA ILE A 117 3.44 -15.92 -18.07
C ILE A 117 4.50 -14.97 -17.51
N GLU A 118 5.47 -15.50 -16.76
CA GLU A 118 6.52 -14.73 -16.08
C GLU A 118 7.37 -13.87 -17.03
N ASP A 119 7.62 -14.33 -18.25
CA ASP A 119 8.42 -13.59 -19.24
C ASP A 119 7.78 -12.26 -19.68
N THR A 120 6.48 -12.06 -19.43
CA THR A 120 5.80 -10.78 -19.65
C THR A 120 6.12 -9.73 -18.59
N GLY A 121 6.64 -10.15 -17.44
CA GLY A 121 6.85 -9.32 -16.25
C GLY A 121 5.58 -8.97 -15.47
N LEU A 122 4.38 -9.38 -15.92
CA LEU A 122 3.12 -9.11 -15.22
C LEU A 122 3.00 -9.85 -13.88
N PRO A 123 3.33 -11.17 -13.77
CA PRO A 123 3.25 -11.89 -12.51
C PRO A 123 4.14 -11.32 -11.40
N GLY A 124 5.26 -10.68 -11.78
CA GLY A 124 6.13 -9.96 -10.86
C GLY A 124 5.40 -8.89 -10.05
N ILE A 125 4.45 -8.18 -10.65
CA ILE A 125 3.65 -7.16 -9.96
C ILE A 125 2.80 -7.79 -8.85
N LEU A 126 2.19 -8.96 -9.11
CA LEU A 126 1.39 -9.68 -8.11
C LEU A 126 2.26 -10.23 -6.96
N ARG A 127 3.41 -10.82 -7.31
CA ARG A 127 4.35 -11.35 -6.31
C ARG A 127 4.89 -10.24 -5.40
N ASP A 128 5.23 -9.09 -5.97
CA ASP A 128 5.71 -7.94 -5.21
C ASP A 128 4.58 -7.30 -4.38
N ALA A 129 3.37 -7.18 -4.93
CA ALA A 129 2.21 -6.67 -4.20
C ALA A 129 1.90 -7.48 -2.93
N GLN A 130 2.13 -8.80 -2.95
CA GLN A 130 1.85 -9.69 -1.82
C GLN A 130 2.69 -9.40 -0.57
N VAL A 131 3.83 -8.73 -0.69
CA VAL A 131 4.62 -8.33 0.48
C VAL A 131 3.93 -7.21 1.29
N THR A 132 3.14 -6.37 0.60
CA THR A 132 2.53 -5.17 1.19
C THR A 132 1.59 -5.48 2.37
N PRO A 133 0.69 -6.50 2.33
CA PRO A 133 -0.13 -6.84 3.50
C PRO A 133 0.61 -7.55 4.62
N ILE A 134 1.86 -7.99 4.41
CA ILE A 134 2.64 -8.79 5.37
C ILE A 134 3.57 -7.91 6.22
N TRP A 135 4.46 -7.15 5.58
CA TRP A 135 5.47 -6.35 6.28
C TRP A 135 4.88 -5.12 6.97
N GLU A 136 5.60 -4.55 7.95
CA GLU A 136 5.20 -3.34 8.67
C GLU A 136 3.84 -3.44 9.41
N GLY A 137 3.42 -4.67 9.71
CA GLY A 137 2.19 -5.02 10.41
C GLY A 137 1.17 -5.69 9.48
N THR A 138 0.75 -6.90 9.83
CA THR A 138 -0.31 -7.61 9.09
C THR A 138 -1.64 -6.90 9.24
N THR A 139 -2.59 -7.18 8.34
CA THR A 139 -3.92 -6.53 8.36
C THR A 139 -4.57 -6.61 9.75
N ASN A 140 -4.60 -7.79 10.38
CA ASN A 140 -5.21 -7.95 11.71
C ASN A 140 -4.42 -7.20 12.80
N VAL A 141 -3.09 -7.22 12.75
CA VAL A 141 -2.25 -6.50 13.73
C VAL A 141 -2.51 -4.99 13.65
N LEU A 142 -2.64 -4.43 12.44
CA LEU A 142 -2.97 -3.02 12.25
C LEU A 142 -4.41 -2.70 12.61
N SER A 143 -5.36 -3.62 12.39
CA SER A 143 -6.73 -3.48 12.89
C SER A 143 -6.79 -3.41 14.42
N LEU A 144 -5.95 -4.19 15.12
CA LEU A 144 -5.81 -4.09 16.58
C LEU A 144 -5.10 -2.79 16.99
N ASP A 145 -4.15 -2.28 16.20
CA ASP A 145 -3.53 -0.97 16.42
C ASP A 145 -4.56 0.16 16.33
N VAL A 146 -5.56 0.07 15.45
CA VAL A 146 -6.69 1.02 15.39
C VAL A 146 -7.47 1.04 16.70
N LEU A 147 -7.79 -0.12 17.27
CA LEU A 147 -8.45 -0.18 18.59
C LEU A 147 -7.58 0.42 19.70
N ARG A 148 -6.25 0.22 19.63
CA ARG A 148 -5.31 0.85 20.55
C ARG A 148 -5.31 2.37 20.46
N VAL A 149 -5.49 2.93 19.25
CA VAL A 149 -5.65 4.39 19.08
C VAL A 149 -6.91 4.88 19.79
N PHE A 150 -8.03 4.19 19.65
CA PHE A 150 -9.27 4.54 20.36
C PHE A 150 -9.11 4.49 21.88
N ALA A 151 -8.41 3.47 22.41
CA ALA A 151 -8.15 3.35 23.85
C ALA A 151 -7.22 4.46 24.38
N GLY A 152 -6.21 4.87 23.60
CA GLY A 152 -5.25 5.90 24.01
C GLY A 152 -5.74 7.34 23.83
N ALA A 153 -6.69 7.56 22.92
CA ALA A 153 -7.28 8.87 22.63
C ALA A 153 -8.80 8.72 22.46
N PRO A 154 -9.60 8.75 23.55
CA PRO A 154 -11.04 8.46 23.51
C PRO A 154 -11.85 9.39 22.59
N ASN A 155 -11.37 10.61 22.35
CA ASN A 155 -11.99 11.58 21.44
C ASN A 155 -11.67 11.34 19.95
N SER A 156 -10.76 10.41 19.62
CA SER A 156 -10.28 10.22 18.23
C SER A 156 -11.39 9.83 17.25
N LEU A 157 -12.40 9.07 17.67
CA LEU A 157 -13.57 8.78 16.83
C LEU A 157 -14.41 10.03 16.55
N ALA A 158 -14.61 10.88 17.56
CA ALA A 158 -15.35 12.14 17.40
C ALA A 158 -14.60 13.12 16.49
N VAL A 159 -13.28 13.21 16.66
CA VAL A 159 -12.40 14.01 15.80
C VAL A 159 -12.45 13.51 14.35
N PHE A 160 -12.36 12.18 14.15
CA PHE A 160 -12.50 11.57 12.83
C PHE A 160 -13.89 11.86 12.20
N ALA A 161 -14.96 11.70 12.99
CA ALA A 161 -16.31 11.96 12.53
C ALA A 161 -16.53 13.43 12.13
N ALA A 162 -16.00 14.38 12.90
CA ALA A 162 -16.05 15.80 12.57
C ALA A 162 -15.27 16.10 11.28
N HIS A 163 -14.08 15.53 11.11
CA HIS A 163 -13.28 15.69 9.88
C HIS A 163 -14.01 15.15 8.65
N VAL A 164 -14.58 13.94 8.74
CA VAL A 164 -15.38 13.34 7.67
C VAL A 164 -16.56 14.24 7.29
N LYS A 165 -17.27 14.81 8.26
CA LYS A 165 -18.38 15.76 8.02
C LYS A 165 -17.91 17.00 7.25
N THR A 166 -16.77 17.56 7.61
CA THR A 166 -16.16 18.70 6.88
C THR A 166 -15.84 18.33 5.43
N LEU A 167 -15.26 17.15 5.20
CA LEU A 167 -14.90 16.66 3.86
C LEU A 167 -16.11 16.43 2.98
N ILE A 168 -17.18 15.83 3.51
CA ILE A 168 -18.41 15.66 2.72
C ILE A 168 -19.13 16.98 2.49
N GLY A 169 -19.05 17.94 3.43
CA GLY A 169 -19.67 19.27 3.36
C GLY A 169 -21.19 19.27 3.43
N GLU A 170 -21.77 20.46 3.48
CA GLU A 170 -23.22 20.63 3.61
C GLU A 170 -24.01 20.03 2.43
N PRO A 171 -25.21 19.46 2.68
CA PRO A 171 -26.09 18.98 1.62
C PRO A 171 -26.36 20.08 0.59
N SER A 172 -26.30 19.73 -0.69
CA SER A 172 -26.72 20.64 -1.75
C SER A 172 -28.23 20.87 -1.67
N THR A 173 -28.67 22.10 -1.92
CA THR A 173 -30.10 22.44 -2.09
C THR A 173 -30.62 22.07 -3.47
N SER A 174 -29.75 21.68 -4.41
CA SER A 174 -30.13 21.21 -5.74
C SER A 174 -30.62 19.76 -5.69
N ILE A 175 -31.79 19.53 -6.28
CA ILE A 175 -32.42 18.20 -6.40
C ILE A 175 -31.55 17.24 -7.25
N ASP A 176 -30.74 17.79 -8.17
CA ASP A 176 -29.94 17.02 -9.11
C ASP A 176 -28.45 16.93 -8.73
N ASP A 177 -28.08 17.12 -7.46
CA ASP A 177 -26.67 16.96 -7.04
C ASP A 177 -26.22 15.49 -7.19
N PRO A 178 -25.27 15.18 -8.11
CA PRO A 178 -24.80 13.81 -8.32
C PRO A 178 -24.08 13.22 -7.08
N LEU A 179 -23.67 14.06 -6.13
CA LEU A 179 -23.00 13.67 -4.90
C LEU A 179 -23.96 13.44 -3.72
N SER A 180 -25.26 13.76 -3.87
CA SER A 180 -26.27 13.64 -2.80
C SER A 180 -26.31 12.23 -2.19
N GLY A 181 -26.39 11.20 -3.05
CA GLY A 181 -26.37 9.79 -2.63
C GLY A 181 -25.07 9.40 -1.93
N ALA A 182 -23.92 9.87 -2.44
CA ALA A 182 -22.62 9.58 -1.85
C ALA A 182 -22.46 10.20 -0.46
N ARG A 183 -22.88 11.45 -0.28
CA ARG A 183 -22.88 12.15 1.02
C ARG A 183 -23.74 11.42 2.03
N LYS A 184 -24.94 11.01 1.63
CA LYS A 184 -25.85 10.23 2.47
C LYS A 184 -25.19 8.92 2.89
N ALA A 185 -24.64 8.14 1.96
CA ALA A 185 -23.99 6.86 2.25
C ALA A 185 -22.82 7.01 3.24
N VAL A 186 -21.99 8.04 3.09
CA VAL A 186 -20.88 8.32 4.02
C VAL A 186 -21.38 8.74 5.40
N SER A 187 -22.41 9.60 5.46
CA SER A 187 -23.03 10.03 6.72
C SER A 187 -23.68 8.86 7.47
N ASP A 188 -24.46 8.03 6.76
CA ASP A 188 -25.13 6.86 7.32
C ASP A 188 -24.08 5.84 7.81
N GLY A 189 -23.03 5.61 7.03
CA GLY A 189 -21.92 4.73 7.43
C GLY A 189 -21.19 5.23 8.67
N LEU A 190 -20.95 6.55 8.79
CA LEU A 190 -20.34 7.13 9.98
C LEU A 190 -21.23 6.96 11.22
N ALA A 191 -22.56 7.13 11.06
CA ALA A 191 -23.53 6.89 12.13
C ALA A 191 -23.57 5.42 12.56
N GLU A 192 -23.52 4.48 11.60
CA GLU A 192 -23.49 3.04 11.86
C GLU A 192 -22.22 2.63 12.65
N ILE A 193 -21.05 3.14 12.25
CA ILE A 193 -19.79 2.91 12.97
C ILE A 193 -19.88 3.43 14.40
N ALA A 194 -20.35 4.67 14.59
CA ALA A 194 -20.46 5.28 15.91
C ALA A 194 -21.44 4.52 16.82
N ALA A 195 -22.60 4.12 16.30
CA ALA A 195 -23.59 3.33 17.03
C ALA A 195 -23.03 1.96 17.44
N THR A 196 -22.31 1.29 16.54
CA THR A 196 -21.70 -0.02 16.81
C THR A 196 -20.64 0.07 17.89
N LEU A 197 -19.72 1.03 17.79
CA LEU A 197 -18.65 1.23 18.76
C LEU A 197 -19.19 1.66 20.14
N LYS A 198 -20.24 2.49 20.17
CA LYS A 198 -20.91 2.84 21.43
C LYS A 198 -21.58 1.62 22.07
N SER A 199 -22.35 0.85 21.30
CA SER A 199 -23.02 -0.36 21.81
C SER A 199 -22.02 -1.40 22.33
N ALA A 200 -20.84 -1.46 21.72
CA ALA A 200 -19.74 -2.29 22.16
C ALA A 200 -19.10 -1.80 23.48
N ALA A 201 -18.91 -0.48 23.62
CA ALA A 201 -18.39 0.12 24.85
C ALA A 201 -19.35 -0.05 26.04
N ASP A 202 -20.66 0.00 25.80
CA ASP A 202 -21.69 -0.16 26.84
C ASP A 202 -21.82 -1.61 27.35
N ARG A 203 -21.28 -2.61 26.62
CA ARG A 203 -21.41 -4.04 26.95
C ARG A 203 -20.07 -4.79 26.84
N PRO A 204 -19.04 -4.41 27.60
CA PRO A 204 -17.69 -4.94 27.45
C PRO A 204 -17.59 -6.45 27.73
N ASP A 205 -18.45 -7.01 28.58
CA ASP A 205 -18.45 -8.43 28.94
C ASP A 205 -19.06 -9.32 27.85
N LEU A 206 -19.91 -8.75 26.98
CA LEU A 206 -20.63 -9.46 25.92
C LEU A 206 -20.02 -9.20 24.53
N VAL A 207 -19.28 -8.11 24.40
CA VAL A 207 -18.76 -7.60 23.13
C VAL A 207 -17.23 -7.66 23.07
N ARG A 208 -16.71 -8.49 22.18
CA ARG A 208 -15.29 -8.63 21.84
C ARG A 208 -14.96 -7.75 20.63
N LEU A 209 -14.62 -6.47 20.89
CA LEU A 209 -14.20 -5.53 19.85
C LEU A 209 -12.99 -6.02 19.03
N ASP A 210 -12.11 -6.81 19.66
CA ASP A 210 -10.96 -7.43 19.03
C ASP A 210 -11.35 -8.42 17.92
N GLN A 211 -12.48 -9.13 18.07
CA GLN A 211 -12.99 -10.06 17.06
C GLN A 211 -13.41 -9.32 15.78
N GLY A 212 -14.14 -8.21 15.93
CA GLY A 212 -14.61 -7.38 14.82
C GLY A 212 -13.62 -6.31 14.35
N ALA A 213 -12.40 -6.25 14.90
CA ALA A 213 -11.45 -5.16 14.68
C ALA A 213 -11.16 -4.90 13.19
N ARG A 214 -11.10 -5.97 12.39
CA ARG A 214 -10.85 -5.85 10.95
C ARG A 214 -12.01 -5.19 10.21
N PHE A 215 -13.24 -5.54 10.55
CA PHE A 215 -14.42 -4.93 9.97
C PHE A 215 -14.51 -3.44 10.33
N VAL A 216 -14.24 -3.09 11.59
CA VAL A 216 -14.18 -1.69 12.05
C VAL A 216 -13.14 -0.90 11.25
N ALA A 217 -11.92 -1.44 11.12
CA ALA A 217 -10.86 -0.80 10.36
C ALA A 217 -11.24 -0.59 8.88
N PHE A 218 -11.83 -1.59 8.23
CA PHE A 218 -12.25 -1.47 6.83
C PHE A 218 -13.40 -0.48 6.64
N ALA A 219 -14.37 -0.46 7.55
CA ALA A 219 -15.47 0.50 7.54
C ALA A 219 -14.96 1.94 7.66
N LEU A 220 -14.04 2.20 8.60
CA LEU A 220 -13.38 3.51 8.74
C LEU A 220 -12.62 3.90 7.47
N SER A 221 -11.82 2.99 6.91
CA SER A 221 -11.06 3.26 5.67
C SER A 221 -11.96 3.58 4.47
N ARG A 222 -13.06 2.85 4.30
CA ARG A 222 -14.03 3.09 3.21
C ARG A 222 -14.79 4.39 3.39
N VAL A 223 -15.32 4.66 4.60
CA VAL A 223 -15.98 5.93 4.91
C VAL A 223 -15.03 7.10 4.65
N TYR A 224 -13.76 6.97 5.04
CA TYR A 224 -12.79 8.03 4.82
C TYR A 224 -12.40 8.21 3.35
N ALA A 225 -12.15 7.13 2.62
CA ALA A 225 -11.91 7.18 1.18
C ALA A 225 -13.09 7.79 0.41
N GLY A 226 -14.33 7.42 0.78
CA GLY A 226 -15.55 7.99 0.20
C GLY A 226 -15.67 9.49 0.49
N ALA A 227 -15.40 9.92 1.73
CA ALA A 227 -15.39 11.33 2.09
C ALA A 227 -14.36 12.14 1.30
N LEU A 228 -13.16 11.60 1.08
CA LEU A 228 -12.12 12.24 0.28
C LEU A 228 -12.49 12.30 -1.20
N LEU A 229 -13.10 11.25 -1.76
CA LEU A 229 -13.62 11.27 -3.14
C LEU A 229 -14.70 12.34 -3.32
N ILE A 230 -15.60 12.49 -2.35
CA ILE A 230 -16.61 13.56 -2.35
C ILE A 230 -15.92 14.93 -2.27
N ALA A 231 -14.96 15.12 -1.35
CA ALA A 231 -14.24 16.38 -1.22
C ALA A 231 -13.51 16.75 -2.53
N HIS A 232 -12.88 15.78 -3.18
CA HIS A 232 -12.23 15.99 -4.48
C HIS A 232 -13.25 16.33 -5.57
N ALA A 233 -14.36 15.59 -5.67
CA ALA A 233 -15.41 15.80 -6.68
C ALA A 233 -16.21 17.11 -6.50
N ARG A 234 -16.12 17.74 -5.32
CA ARG A 234 -16.70 19.05 -5.02
C ARG A 234 -15.81 20.21 -5.45
N ASP A 235 -14.52 19.97 -5.70
CA ASP A 235 -13.61 21.02 -6.11
C ASP A 235 -14.04 21.60 -7.46
N HIS A 236 -13.79 22.89 -7.64
CA HIS A 236 -14.14 23.61 -8.86
C HIS A 236 -13.42 23.09 -10.13
N HIS A 237 -12.29 22.39 -9.97
CA HIS A 237 -11.57 21.74 -11.06
C HIS A 237 -11.98 20.27 -11.30
N ALA A 238 -12.97 19.75 -10.56
CA ALA A 238 -13.36 18.36 -10.67
C ALA A 238 -14.14 18.05 -11.95
N ASP A 239 -13.80 16.94 -12.61
CA ASP A 239 -14.47 16.48 -13.81
C ASP A 239 -15.73 15.66 -13.48
N ALA A 240 -16.58 15.44 -14.49
CA ALA A 240 -17.74 14.55 -14.37
C ALA A 240 -17.35 13.12 -13.95
N THR A 241 -16.14 12.68 -14.29
CA THR A 241 -15.63 11.36 -13.91
C THR A 241 -15.33 11.27 -12.40
N ASP A 242 -14.95 12.36 -11.76
CA ASP A 242 -14.68 12.38 -10.32
C ASP A 242 -15.98 12.29 -9.52
N LYS A 243 -17.02 13.00 -9.98
CA LYS A 243 -18.38 12.88 -9.42
C LYS A 243 -18.91 11.46 -9.57
N THR A 244 -18.72 10.87 -10.75
CA THR A 244 -19.11 9.47 -11.02
C THR A 244 -18.33 8.51 -10.12
N ALA A 245 -17.00 8.68 -9.98
CA ALA A 245 -16.19 7.82 -9.14
C ALA A 245 -16.60 7.90 -7.66
N ALA A 246 -16.86 9.11 -7.15
CA ALA A 246 -17.36 9.31 -5.79
C ALA A 246 -18.71 8.63 -5.58
N HIS A 247 -19.63 8.78 -6.53
CA HIS A 247 -20.94 8.12 -6.50
C HIS A 247 -20.79 6.60 -6.51
N ARG A 248 -20.01 6.04 -7.44
CA ARG A 248 -19.82 4.58 -7.54
C ARG A 248 -19.19 3.99 -6.29
N PHE A 249 -18.14 4.62 -5.77
CA PHE A 249 -17.46 4.16 -4.57
C PHE A 249 -18.40 4.10 -3.36
N CYS A 250 -19.27 5.09 -3.21
CA CYS A 250 -20.15 5.22 -2.04
C CYS A 250 -21.49 4.48 -2.16
N CYS A 251 -22.03 4.35 -3.38
CA CYS A 251 -23.41 3.91 -3.61
C CYS A 251 -23.53 2.51 -4.21
N GLU A 252 -22.57 2.04 -5.03
CA GLU A 252 -22.68 0.72 -5.67
C GLU A 252 -22.32 -0.42 -4.72
N HIS A 253 -21.58 -0.12 -3.65
CA HIS A 253 -21.17 -1.07 -2.63
C HIS A 253 -21.34 -0.48 -1.22
N ARG A 254 -21.70 -1.33 -0.26
CA ARG A 254 -21.88 -0.92 1.13
C ARG A 254 -20.54 -0.50 1.74
N LEU A 255 -20.45 0.75 2.22
CA LEU A 255 -19.24 1.28 2.86
C LEU A 255 -18.93 0.57 4.20
N VAL A 256 -19.97 0.20 4.94
CA VAL A 256 -19.86 -0.37 6.29
C VAL A 256 -20.48 -1.77 6.31
N ASP A 257 -19.74 -2.76 6.80
CA ASP A 257 -20.27 -4.11 7.05
C ASP A 257 -19.96 -4.48 8.51
N LEU A 258 -20.70 -3.84 9.43
CA LEU A 258 -20.56 -4.00 10.87
C LEU A 258 -21.82 -4.63 11.44
N ARG A 259 -21.90 -5.95 11.34
CA ARG A 259 -23.02 -6.68 11.92
C ARG A 259 -22.79 -6.90 13.42
N PRO A 260 -23.77 -6.65 14.30
CA PRO A 260 -23.61 -6.81 15.75
C PRO A 260 -23.14 -8.20 16.17
N GLU A 261 -23.48 -9.22 15.40
CA GLU A 261 -23.16 -10.63 15.65
C GLU A 261 -21.64 -10.89 15.62
N TYR A 262 -20.89 -10.17 14.77
CA TYR A 262 -19.43 -10.31 14.64
C TYR A 262 -18.66 -9.97 15.92
N PHE A 263 -19.32 -9.35 16.88
CA PHE A 263 -18.73 -8.87 18.11
C PHE A 263 -19.10 -9.74 19.32
N GLN A 264 -19.95 -10.76 19.16
CA GLN A 264 -20.49 -11.52 20.30
C GLN A 264 -19.62 -12.73 20.64
N ALA A 265 -19.39 -12.98 21.93
CA ALA A 265 -18.57 -14.10 22.40
C ALA A 265 -18.96 -15.49 21.83
N PRO A 266 -20.26 -15.87 21.69
CA PRO A 266 -20.64 -17.15 21.09
C PRO A 266 -20.13 -17.35 19.65
N HIS A 267 -19.96 -16.26 18.89
CA HIS A 267 -19.39 -16.36 17.55
C HIS A 267 -17.91 -16.77 17.58
N ALA A 268 -17.14 -16.31 18.57
CA ALA A 268 -15.73 -16.68 18.68
C ALA A 268 -15.54 -18.18 18.96
N ASP A 269 -16.42 -18.75 19.78
CA ASP A 269 -16.43 -20.18 20.08
C ASP A 269 -16.84 -21.00 18.85
N ALA A 270 -17.84 -20.53 18.08
CA ALA A 270 -18.22 -21.14 16.82
C ALA A 270 -17.08 -21.08 15.79
N ASP A 271 -16.41 -19.93 15.63
CA ASP A 271 -15.24 -19.78 14.75
C ASP A 271 -14.14 -20.76 15.14
N ARG A 272 -13.88 -20.90 16.45
CA ARG A 272 -12.91 -21.88 16.97
C ARG A 272 -13.31 -23.31 16.63
N ALA A 273 -14.59 -23.67 16.79
CA ALA A 273 -15.08 -25.00 16.46
C ALA A 273 -14.90 -25.31 14.97
N VAL A 274 -15.18 -24.36 14.08
CA VAL A 274 -14.97 -24.50 12.63
C VAL A 274 -13.47 -24.65 12.30
N VAL A 275 -12.61 -23.80 12.87
CA VAL A 275 -11.17 -23.81 12.57
C VAL A 275 -10.45 -25.06 13.06
N TYR A 276 -10.87 -25.60 14.21
CA TYR A 276 -10.23 -26.75 14.85
C TYR A 276 -11.05 -28.04 14.73
N ASP A 277 -12.05 -28.10 13.84
CA ASP A 277 -12.80 -29.34 13.60
C ASP A 277 -11.83 -30.45 13.19
N ARG A 278 -11.89 -31.58 13.91
CA ARG A 278 -10.99 -32.74 13.76
C ARG A 278 -9.50 -32.42 13.84
N TYR A 279 -9.12 -31.26 14.35
CA TYR A 279 -7.72 -30.92 14.57
C TYR A 279 -7.24 -31.53 15.89
N VAL A 280 -6.24 -32.42 15.81
CA VAL A 280 -5.57 -32.97 17.00
C VAL A 280 -4.42 -32.03 17.36
N PRO A 281 -4.55 -31.21 18.42
CA PRO A 281 -3.46 -30.33 18.83
C PRO A 281 -2.26 -31.16 19.30
N GLN A 282 -1.09 -30.92 18.71
CA GLN A 282 0.16 -31.39 19.31
C GLN A 282 0.31 -30.73 20.69
N LYS A 283 0.70 -31.51 21.71
CA LYS A 283 0.87 -30.98 23.08
C LYS A 283 1.79 -29.76 23.04
N ARG A 284 1.30 -28.62 23.56
CA ARG A 284 2.03 -27.33 23.64
C ARG A 284 3.43 -27.43 24.28
N SER A 285 3.70 -28.49 25.05
CA SER A 285 5.00 -28.77 25.67
C SER A 285 6.12 -29.16 24.68
N GLN A 286 5.83 -29.43 23.41
CA GLN A 286 6.85 -29.75 22.39
C GLN A 286 7.33 -28.55 21.57
N PHE A 287 6.64 -27.41 21.66
CA PHE A 287 7.11 -26.18 21.02
C PHE A 287 8.13 -25.50 21.93
N ARG A 288 9.43 -25.78 21.72
CA ARG A 288 10.44 -24.76 22.00
C ARG A 288 10.10 -23.58 21.08
N VAL A 289 9.53 -22.51 21.66
CA VAL A 289 9.61 -21.20 21.03
C VAL A 289 11.08 -21.04 20.65
N PHE A 290 11.37 -20.77 19.37
CA PHE A 290 12.72 -20.39 18.95
C PHE A 290 13.04 -19.03 19.59
N SER A 291 13.29 -19.04 20.90
CA SER A 291 13.83 -17.93 21.66
C SER A 291 15.33 -17.93 21.37
N ARG A 292 15.69 -17.04 20.45
CA ARG A 292 17.06 -16.74 19.98
C ARG A 292 17.66 -17.81 19.07
N CYS A 293 18.13 -17.34 17.92
CA CYS A 293 19.18 -18.00 17.16
C CYS A 293 20.34 -18.31 18.15
N PRO A 294 20.82 -19.56 18.25
CA PRO A 294 21.94 -19.87 19.13
C PRO A 294 23.13 -19.04 18.69
N SER A 295 23.66 -18.23 19.60
CA SER A 295 25.04 -17.76 19.45
C SER A 295 25.91 -18.99 19.67
N ASP A 296 26.43 -19.54 18.58
CA ASP A 296 27.42 -20.61 18.64
C ASP A 296 28.60 -20.16 19.50
N ARG A 297 28.67 -20.70 20.71
CA ARG A 297 29.80 -20.59 21.64
C ARG A 297 30.86 -21.64 21.30
N SER A 298 31.28 -21.71 20.05
CA SER A 298 32.26 -22.70 19.59
C SER A 298 33.44 -22.10 18.83
N ILE A 299 33.70 -20.79 18.98
CA ILE A 299 34.99 -20.18 18.59
C ILE A 299 35.43 -19.21 19.69
N VAL A 300 35.81 -19.75 20.86
CA VAL A 300 36.71 -19.07 21.79
C VAL A 300 38.11 -19.59 21.48
N GLY A 301 38.92 -18.77 20.80
CA GLY A 301 40.29 -19.15 20.46
C GLY A 301 41.02 -18.20 19.51
N ALA A 302 41.05 -16.90 19.79
CA ALA A 302 42.18 -15.98 19.50
C ALA A 302 41.85 -14.55 19.97
N PRO A 303 42.70 -13.88 20.77
CA PRO A 303 42.38 -12.58 21.37
C PRO A 303 42.71 -11.40 20.43
N ASN A 304 41.91 -10.32 20.52
CA ASN A 304 42.33 -8.92 20.38
C ASN A 304 43.11 -8.48 19.11
N GLN A 305 42.52 -8.59 17.90
CA GLN A 305 43.01 -7.77 16.76
C GLN A 305 41.93 -7.04 15.93
N LEU A 306 40.65 -7.36 16.03
CA LEU A 306 39.58 -6.64 15.31
C LEU A 306 38.84 -5.58 16.15
N ALA A 307 39.01 -5.58 17.47
CA ALA A 307 38.39 -4.58 18.35
C ALA A 307 39.24 -3.30 18.54
N ARG A 308 40.48 -3.27 18.02
CA ARG A 308 41.32 -2.05 17.99
C ARG A 308 41.15 -1.24 16.70
N SER A 309 40.73 -1.85 15.59
CA SER A 309 40.51 -1.16 14.31
C SER A 309 39.18 -0.41 14.22
N PHE A 310 38.22 -0.66 15.12
CA PHE A 310 36.94 0.07 15.16
C PHE A 310 36.88 1.19 16.22
N ARG A 311 37.89 1.31 17.08
CA ARG A 311 37.99 2.38 18.10
C ARG A 311 39.00 3.49 17.76
N GLN A 312 39.79 3.33 16.70
CA GLN A 312 40.72 4.38 16.24
C GLN A 312 40.17 5.26 15.12
N THR A 313 38.96 5.03 14.62
CA THR A 313 38.32 5.88 13.59
C THR A 313 37.32 6.88 14.16
N HIS A 314 37.25 7.05 15.48
CA HIS A 314 36.30 7.97 16.12
C HIS A 314 36.92 9.26 16.69
N ASP A 315 38.23 9.48 16.53
CA ASP A 315 38.91 10.67 17.08
C ASP A 315 39.69 11.51 16.06
N LEU A 316 39.45 11.35 14.76
CA LEU A 316 39.99 12.30 13.78
C LEU A 316 38.93 12.71 12.75
N GLN A 317 38.63 14.01 12.80
CA GLN A 317 37.99 14.86 11.78
C GLN A 317 36.46 14.92 11.74
N ALA A 318 35.97 15.94 12.45
CA ALA A 318 34.88 16.80 12.03
C ALA A 318 34.98 17.19 10.54
N GLY A 319 33.89 17.01 9.80
CA GLY A 319 33.78 17.46 8.40
C GLY A 319 32.57 16.83 7.71
N GLY A 320 31.45 17.55 7.65
CA GLY A 320 30.23 17.10 6.98
C GLY A 320 30.43 16.85 5.49
N THR A 321 29.79 15.80 4.93
CA THR A 321 29.41 15.69 3.50
C THR A 321 28.75 14.35 3.11
N ALA A 322 28.81 13.28 3.93
CA ALA A 322 28.29 11.97 3.53
C ALA A 322 26.75 11.81 3.67
N THR A 323 26.12 12.41 4.68
CA THR A 323 24.67 12.29 4.95
C THR A 323 23.81 12.99 3.89
N ASN A 324 24.36 14.01 3.22
CA ASN A 324 23.67 14.75 2.16
C ASN A 324 23.55 13.97 0.84
N ARG A 325 24.44 13.01 0.56
CA ARG A 325 24.43 12.27 -0.71
C ARG A 325 23.33 11.20 -0.79
N VAL A 326 23.01 10.56 0.34
CA VAL A 326 21.88 9.60 0.42
C VAL A 326 20.54 10.33 0.36
N TYR A 327 20.43 11.49 1.02
CA TYR A 327 19.23 12.33 0.99
C TYR A 327 18.94 12.91 -0.41
N VAL A 328 19.97 13.34 -1.14
CA VAL A 328 19.84 13.85 -2.51
C VAL A 328 19.49 12.74 -3.51
N ALA A 329 20.02 11.52 -3.33
CA ALA A 329 19.71 10.36 -4.17
C ALA A 329 18.27 9.83 -3.95
N LEU A 330 17.71 9.94 -2.74
CA LEU A 330 16.30 9.60 -2.48
C LEU A 330 15.33 10.66 -3.03
N ARG A 331 15.67 11.95 -2.94
CA ARG A 331 14.85 13.05 -3.51
C ARG A 331 14.68 12.95 -5.02
N SER A 332 15.75 12.55 -5.72
CA SER A 332 15.74 12.42 -7.18
C SER A 332 14.89 11.24 -7.67
N ARG A 333 14.73 10.17 -6.86
CA ARG A 333 13.83 9.05 -7.18
C ARG A 333 12.35 9.41 -6.93
N VAL A 334 12.04 10.15 -5.88
CA VAL A 334 10.67 10.63 -5.62
C VAL A 334 10.18 11.57 -6.72
N ALA A 335 11.04 12.46 -7.22
CA ALA A 335 10.74 13.30 -8.39
C ALA A 335 10.49 12.46 -9.67
N LEU A 336 11.24 11.37 -9.87
CA LEU A 336 11.04 10.46 -10.99
C LEU A 336 9.72 9.67 -10.88
N TYR A 337 9.34 9.22 -9.68
CA TYR A 337 8.05 8.55 -9.45
C TYR A 337 6.86 9.50 -9.60
N LEU A 338 6.95 10.73 -9.06
CA LEU A 338 5.94 11.77 -9.28
C LEU A 338 5.82 12.17 -10.75
N TRP A 339 6.93 12.25 -11.48
CA TRP A 339 6.94 12.51 -12.93
C TRP A 339 6.30 11.36 -13.73
N LEU A 340 6.57 10.10 -13.38
CA LEU A 340 5.92 8.93 -13.98
C LEU A 340 4.41 8.85 -13.70
N ILE A 341 3.95 9.47 -12.61
CA ILE A 341 2.53 9.54 -12.24
C ILE A 341 1.81 10.66 -13.01
N THR A 342 2.50 11.70 -13.48
CA THR A 342 1.86 12.97 -13.92
C THR A 342 2.15 13.40 -15.36
N ALA A 343 3.12 12.82 -16.08
CA ALA A 343 3.53 13.33 -17.38
C ALA A 343 2.66 12.81 -18.57
N PRO A 344 2.16 13.70 -19.46
CA PRO A 344 1.53 13.28 -20.71
C PRO A 344 2.54 12.77 -21.74
N ILE A 345 2.11 11.78 -22.54
CA ILE A 345 2.93 10.96 -23.45
C ILE A 345 3.69 11.79 -24.52
N SER A 346 3.24 13.00 -24.84
CA SER A 346 3.81 13.83 -25.93
C SER A 346 5.21 14.39 -25.69
N ARG A 347 5.77 14.31 -24.47
CA ARG A 347 7.11 14.86 -24.14
C ARG A 347 8.26 13.83 -24.13
N TRP A 348 8.02 12.57 -24.47
CA TRP A 348 9.05 11.54 -24.45
C TRP A 348 10.06 11.60 -25.62
N SER A 349 9.81 12.43 -26.65
CA SER A 349 10.72 12.59 -27.80
C SER A 349 11.86 13.59 -27.57
N SER A 350 11.75 14.53 -26.62
CA SER A 350 12.71 15.63 -26.42
C SER A 350 13.77 15.37 -25.33
N GLY A 351 13.69 14.27 -24.58
CA GLY A 351 14.63 13.92 -23.51
C GLY A 351 16.03 13.46 -23.95
N ARG A 352 16.26 13.20 -25.25
CA ARG A 352 17.56 12.69 -25.74
C ARG A 352 18.67 13.75 -25.84
N ARG A 353 18.35 15.05 -25.75
CA ARG A 353 19.34 16.14 -25.87
C ARG A 353 19.93 16.63 -24.54
N ALA A 354 19.29 16.34 -23.40
CA ALA A 354 19.70 16.88 -22.09
C ALA A 354 20.82 16.09 -21.39
N LEU A 355 21.22 14.93 -21.92
CA LEU A 355 22.23 14.04 -21.29
C LEU A 355 23.66 14.19 -21.84
N ARG A 356 23.93 15.14 -22.75
CA ARG A 356 25.26 15.35 -23.36
C ARG A 356 26.10 16.50 -22.79
N ALA A 357 25.62 17.21 -21.77
CA ALA A 357 26.32 18.38 -21.21
C ALA A 357 26.55 18.25 -19.70
N ALA A 358 27.54 17.45 -19.31
CA ALA A 358 28.21 17.57 -18.01
C ALA A 358 29.66 17.04 -18.14
N PRO A 359 30.66 17.77 -17.62
CA PRO A 359 32.06 17.55 -17.97
C PRO A 359 32.69 16.35 -17.24
N SER A 360 33.53 15.66 -17.99
CA SER A 360 34.43 14.57 -17.62
C SER A 360 35.50 15.01 -16.63
N ARG A 361 35.71 14.23 -15.55
CA ARG A 361 37.03 14.04 -14.93
C ARG A 361 37.07 12.77 -14.07
N ALA A 362 37.91 11.85 -14.53
CA ALA A 362 38.68 10.82 -13.81
C ALA A 362 37.92 9.80 -12.93
N ILE A 363 37.65 8.61 -13.47
CA ILE A 363 38.37 7.35 -13.14
C ILE A 363 38.38 6.52 -14.43
N ALA A 364 39.56 6.35 -15.02
CA ALA A 364 39.80 5.48 -16.16
C ALA A 364 40.30 4.11 -15.69
N ASP A 365 40.10 3.13 -16.56
CA ASP A 365 40.86 1.89 -16.72
C ASP A 365 40.57 0.72 -15.77
N ASP A 366 39.72 -0.21 -16.23
CA ASP A 366 40.12 -1.58 -16.60
C ASP A 366 38.89 -2.49 -16.83
N LEU A 367 38.66 -2.91 -18.07
CA LEU A 367 38.09 -4.21 -18.53
C LEU A 367 37.70 -4.13 -20.02
N PRO A 368 38.10 -5.09 -20.89
CA PRO A 368 37.86 -5.02 -22.33
C PRO A 368 36.43 -5.46 -22.69
N LEU A 369 35.64 -4.56 -23.25
CA LEU A 369 34.37 -4.86 -23.91
C LEU A 369 34.64 -5.17 -25.39
N GLN A 370 34.38 -6.39 -25.86
CA GLN A 370 34.24 -6.68 -27.29
C GLN A 370 32.75 -6.84 -27.65
N PRO A 371 32.27 -6.26 -28.76
CA PRO A 371 30.89 -6.43 -29.21
C PRO A 371 30.73 -7.70 -30.07
N ALA A 372 29.72 -8.51 -29.77
CA ALA A 372 29.23 -9.57 -30.67
C ALA A 372 27.82 -9.21 -31.14
N TYR A 373 27.60 -9.24 -32.45
CA TYR A 373 26.34 -8.90 -33.12
C TYR A 373 25.62 -10.16 -33.61
N LEU A 374 24.32 -10.29 -33.29
CA LEU A 374 23.38 -11.18 -33.98
C LEU A 374 22.00 -10.48 -34.01
N ASN A 375 21.50 -10.22 -35.22
CA ASN A 375 20.16 -9.67 -35.52
C ASN A 375 19.76 -8.33 -34.88
N GLY A 376 20.65 -7.32 -34.92
CA GLY A 376 20.24 -5.91 -34.96
C GLY A 376 19.51 -5.32 -33.73
N GLN A 377 19.46 -6.01 -32.58
CA GLN A 377 18.89 -5.46 -31.33
C GLN A 377 19.89 -5.55 -30.17
N ALA A 378 20.03 -4.46 -29.42
CA ALA A 378 20.93 -4.38 -28.27
C ALA A 378 20.35 -5.14 -27.06
N LEU A 379 20.94 -6.28 -26.72
CA LEU A 379 20.66 -7.02 -25.47
C LEU A 379 21.69 -6.62 -24.40
N LEU A 380 21.21 -6.04 -23.30
CA LEU A 380 21.98 -5.79 -22.09
C LEU A 380 22.09 -7.11 -21.32
N VAL A 381 23.10 -7.93 -21.65
CA VAL A 381 23.41 -9.16 -20.91
C VAL A 381 24.25 -8.81 -19.69
N VAL A 382 23.66 -8.85 -18.50
CA VAL A 382 24.43 -8.80 -17.24
C VAL A 382 24.95 -10.21 -16.96
N LYS A 383 26.27 -10.39 -17.10
CA LYS A 383 26.96 -11.65 -16.78
C LYS A 383 27.07 -11.78 -15.25
N TRP A 384 26.28 -12.66 -14.65
CA TRP A 384 26.36 -12.99 -13.22
C TRP A 384 27.53 -13.95 -12.97
N ASN A 385 28.62 -13.48 -12.35
CA ASN A 385 29.71 -14.32 -11.86
C ASN A 385 29.30 -14.96 -10.52
N GLY A 386 28.57 -16.07 -10.60
CA GLY A 386 28.32 -16.95 -9.45
C GLY A 386 29.53 -17.85 -9.19
N ARG A 387 30.22 -17.65 -8.06
CA ARG A 387 31.19 -18.63 -7.54
C ARG A 387 30.47 -19.96 -7.31
N ARG A 388 30.86 -20.99 -8.07
CA ARG A 388 30.43 -22.38 -7.84
C ARG A 388 31.14 -22.92 -6.60
N GLY A 389 30.38 -23.20 -5.55
CA GLY A 389 30.79 -24.15 -4.52
C GLY A 389 30.59 -25.56 -5.07
N HIS A 390 31.68 -26.27 -5.32
CA HIS A 390 31.65 -27.69 -5.67
C HIS A 390 31.21 -28.51 -4.44
N ILE A 391 30.10 -29.22 -4.54
CA ILE A 391 29.78 -30.35 -3.67
C ILE A 391 30.26 -31.61 -4.39
N SER A 392 31.24 -32.28 -3.79
CA SER A 392 31.75 -33.57 -4.20
C SER A 392 30.87 -34.70 -3.65
N GLY A 393 30.46 -35.62 -4.53
CA GLY A 393 29.87 -36.91 -4.21
C GLY A 393 29.22 -37.43 -5.48
N GLY A 394 29.51 -38.60 -6.03
CA GLY A 394 30.26 -39.77 -5.58
C GLY A 394 29.73 -40.87 -6.52
N ARG A 395 30.62 -41.54 -7.26
CA ARG A 395 30.25 -42.57 -8.23
C ARG A 395 29.49 -43.72 -7.56
N ARG A 396 28.33 -44.10 -8.10
CA ARG A 396 28.06 -45.42 -8.71
C ARG A 396 26.71 -45.39 -9.40
#